data_AF-A0A535F2P3-F1
#
_entry.id   AF-A0A535F2P3-F1
#
_cell.length_a   1.000
_cell.length_b   1.000
_cell.length_c   1.000
_cell.angle_alpha   90.00
_cell.angle_beta   90.00
_cell.angle_gamma   90.00
#
_symmetry.space_group_name_H-M   'P 1'
#
loop_
_entity.id
_entity.type
_entity.pdbx_description
1 polymer ?
#
loop_
_entity_poly.entity_id
_entity_poly.type
_entity_poly.pdbx_seq_one_letter_code
_entity_poly.pdbx_strand_id
1 'polypeptide(L)'
;MITIDERLIRLQARAADKQEAIRQAGQLLVDSGYIEAGYIASMLGREEVANTYLGNGISIPHGLPKDRDLIKQTGIAVVQVPAGVTWNPGETARLVVGIAAKSDEHIEMLRRLTRVLGDQEQVARLTQTTDPRDIIEALTGERPAAPPRSADVADYANFIDAVILNKTGLHARPAATFVDLAKRFQADIKVRHGDAVANGKSLISLLQLGVEHGATVRVSAQGSDAAAALDALQSAIAVGLGDEPEEQLPPAPGRGSQGWSPQAAGETIAGIPASGGLAIGPVRKYQQQSALVVTDNASDPISEGDQLQRALNTAQDELDRLHEEVKTRLGSGKAAIFRVHAEFLNDAALVMQTVSLIYQGHSAAWAWQHVIDERVRQMQQLDDPIIAGRAVDLSDVGQRVLQQLVGTADERPVAFDAPAILLADDLTPSDTATLDPDMILGLCTARGGPTSHTAILARGFGLPAVVGAGEAVLDVPNGTLGILDGESGKLYLKPSEADVQAARNLQEQGQRQQDEARASSLAPAVTTDGYRVEVAANINRAADAPK
;
A
#
# COMPACT_ATOMS: atom_id res chain seq x y z
N MET A 1 -6.05 -16.60 -7.57
CA MET A 1 -6.00 -17.27 -8.90
C MET A 1 -7.37 -17.11 -9.50
N ILE A 2 -7.50 -16.31 -10.56
CA ILE A 2 -8.81 -16.00 -11.13
C ILE A 2 -9.36 -17.25 -11.79
N THR A 3 -10.51 -17.73 -11.31
CA THR A 3 -11.21 -18.87 -11.88
C THR A 3 -12.19 -18.35 -12.92
N ILE A 4 -11.86 -18.54 -14.21
CA ILE A 4 -12.83 -18.35 -15.30
C ILE A 4 -13.54 -19.69 -15.48
N ASP A 5 -14.86 -19.69 -15.28
CA ASP A 5 -15.70 -20.84 -15.57
C ASP A 5 -16.52 -20.62 -16.84
N GLU A 6 -17.12 -21.70 -17.36
CA GLU A 6 -17.92 -21.64 -18.59
C GLU A 6 -19.16 -20.73 -18.47
N ARG A 7 -19.68 -20.48 -17.26
CA ARG A 7 -20.88 -19.65 -17.03
C ARG A 7 -20.59 -18.17 -17.26
N LEU A 8 -19.33 -17.78 -17.14
CA LEU A 8 -18.84 -16.44 -17.42
C LEU A 8 -18.55 -16.18 -18.91
N ILE A 9 -18.77 -17.18 -19.79
CA ILE A 9 -18.47 -17.07 -21.21
C ILE A 9 -19.76 -17.20 -22.02
N ARG A 10 -20.02 -16.20 -22.86
CA ARG A 10 -21.11 -16.22 -23.85
C ARG A 10 -20.53 -16.19 -25.25
N LEU A 11 -20.63 -17.32 -25.92
CA LEU A 11 -20.25 -17.47 -27.33
C LEU A 11 -21.38 -17.03 -28.26
N GLN A 12 -21.02 -16.64 -29.49
CA GLN A 12 -21.96 -16.36 -30.58
C GLN A 12 -23.03 -15.30 -30.23
N ALA A 13 -22.67 -14.33 -29.39
CA ALA A 13 -23.55 -13.25 -29.00
C ALA A 13 -23.79 -12.26 -30.13
N ARG A 14 -24.86 -11.47 -30.01
CA ARG A 14 -25.17 -10.33 -30.87
C ARG A 14 -25.41 -9.12 -29.98
N ALA A 15 -24.78 -8.01 -30.32
CA ALA A 15 -24.99 -6.72 -29.68
C ALA A 15 -25.30 -5.68 -30.77
N ALA A 16 -26.31 -4.85 -30.53
CA ALA A 16 -26.69 -3.80 -31.49
C ALA A 16 -25.69 -2.63 -31.47
N ASP A 17 -25.12 -2.35 -30.30
CA ASP A 17 -24.17 -1.28 -30.05
C ASP A 17 -23.22 -1.67 -28.90
N LYS A 18 -22.21 -0.82 -28.65
CA LYS A 18 -21.21 -1.07 -27.60
C LYS A 18 -21.86 -1.13 -26.22
N GLN A 19 -22.88 -0.30 -25.95
CA GLN A 19 -23.55 -0.28 -24.65
C GLN A 19 -24.23 -1.62 -24.36
N GLU A 20 -24.86 -2.22 -25.36
CA GLU A 20 -25.48 -3.54 -25.25
C GLU A 20 -24.43 -4.63 -25.03
N ALA A 21 -23.29 -4.56 -25.70
CA ALA A 21 -22.20 -5.51 -25.47
C ALA A 21 -21.63 -5.40 -24.04
N ILE A 22 -21.48 -4.18 -23.51
CA ILE A 22 -21.09 -3.92 -22.12
C ILE A 22 -22.12 -4.48 -21.13
N ARG A 23 -23.42 -4.26 -21.37
CA ARG A 23 -24.49 -4.83 -20.54
C ARG A 23 -24.48 -6.34 -20.54
N GLN A 24 -24.24 -6.98 -21.68
CA GLN A 24 -24.17 -8.44 -21.73
C GLN A 24 -23.00 -8.99 -20.91
N ALA A 25 -21.83 -8.36 -20.99
CA ALA A 25 -20.66 -8.75 -20.19
C ALA A 25 -20.91 -8.51 -18.69
N GLY A 26 -21.46 -7.35 -18.33
CA GLY A 26 -21.86 -7.05 -16.95
C GLY A 26 -22.93 -8.00 -16.42
N GLN A 27 -23.92 -8.39 -17.24
CA GLN A 27 -24.97 -9.30 -16.81
C GLN A 27 -24.44 -10.70 -16.48
N LEU A 28 -23.47 -11.20 -17.24
CA LEU A 28 -22.80 -12.47 -16.92
C LEU A 28 -22.12 -12.43 -15.54
N LEU A 29 -21.50 -11.29 -15.20
CA LEU A 29 -20.89 -11.07 -13.89
C LEU A 29 -21.95 -10.96 -12.78
N VAL A 30 -23.10 -10.32 -13.04
CA VAL A 30 -24.22 -10.25 -12.09
C VAL A 30 -24.80 -11.64 -11.83
N ASP A 31 -25.14 -12.36 -12.91
CA ASP A 31 -25.78 -13.68 -12.86
C ASP A 31 -24.89 -14.71 -12.15
N SER A 32 -23.57 -14.57 -12.32
CA SER A 32 -22.57 -15.43 -11.70
C SER A 32 -22.15 -14.95 -10.30
N GLY A 33 -22.76 -13.87 -9.78
CA GLY A 33 -22.58 -13.37 -8.42
C GLY A 33 -21.26 -12.63 -8.18
N TYR A 34 -20.62 -12.11 -9.23
CA TYR A 34 -19.36 -11.37 -9.14
C TYR A 34 -19.55 -9.89 -8.86
N ILE A 35 -20.66 -9.30 -9.30
CA ILE A 35 -20.98 -7.88 -9.09
C ILE A 35 -22.46 -7.69 -8.71
N GLU A 36 -22.77 -6.54 -8.13
CA GLU A 36 -24.13 -6.02 -8.04
C GLU A 36 -24.57 -5.41 -9.38
N ALA A 37 -25.88 -5.42 -9.65
CA ALA A 37 -26.44 -4.92 -10.92
C ALA A 37 -26.09 -3.45 -11.18
N GLY A 38 -25.93 -2.64 -10.13
CA GLY A 38 -25.51 -1.24 -10.24
C GLY A 38 -24.13 -1.06 -10.89
N TYR A 39 -23.25 -2.06 -10.82
CA TYR A 39 -21.92 -1.97 -11.41
C TYR A 39 -21.96 -1.93 -12.95
N ILE A 40 -23.02 -2.43 -13.59
CA ILE A 40 -23.22 -2.31 -15.04
C ILE A 40 -23.30 -0.83 -15.46
N ALA A 41 -24.01 -0.01 -14.67
CA ALA A 41 -24.06 1.43 -14.91
C ALA A 41 -22.68 2.08 -14.72
N SER A 42 -21.89 1.59 -13.77
CA SER A 42 -20.50 2.03 -13.58
C SER A 42 -19.62 1.70 -14.79
N MET A 43 -19.76 0.50 -15.37
CA MET A 43 -19.04 0.10 -16.58
C MET A 43 -19.39 0.98 -17.79
N LEU A 44 -20.67 1.31 -17.95
CA LEU A 44 -21.13 2.23 -18.99
C LEU A 44 -20.61 3.65 -18.77
N GLY A 45 -20.66 4.14 -17.52
CA GLY A 45 -20.13 5.45 -17.16
C GLY A 45 -18.60 5.56 -17.32
N ARG A 46 -17.86 4.46 -17.11
CA ARG A 46 -16.42 4.41 -17.38
C ARG A 46 -16.12 4.59 -18.87
N GLU A 47 -16.87 3.92 -19.74
CA GLU A 47 -16.71 4.00 -21.20
C GLU A 47 -17.00 5.41 -21.75
N GLU A 48 -17.85 6.20 -21.08
CA GLU A 48 -18.07 7.62 -21.45
C GLU A 48 -16.86 8.51 -21.15
N VAL A 49 -16.06 8.14 -20.16
CA VAL A 49 -14.90 8.92 -19.68
C VAL A 49 -13.60 8.47 -20.33
N ALA A 50 -13.46 7.19 -20.65
CA ALA A 50 -12.27 6.60 -21.24
C ALA A 50 -12.62 5.46 -22.19
N ASN A 51 -11.98 5.45 -23.37
CA ASN A 51 -12.13 4.36 -24.33
C ASN A 51 -11.61 3.04 -23.73
N THR A 52 -12.46 2.02 -23.67
CA THR A 52 -12.07 0.68 -23.20
C THR A 52 -11.68 -0.27 -24.32
N TYR A 53 -11.62 0.19 -25.57
CA TYR A 53 -11.05 -0.55 -26.69
C TYR A 53 -9.52 -0.68 -26.55
N LEU A 54 -9.00 -1.90 -26.67
CA LEU A 54 -7.58 -2.18 -26.47
C LEU A 54 -6.83 -2.51 -27.78
N GLY A 55 -7.55 -2.70 -28.88
CA GLY A 55 -6.96 -3.08 -30.18
C GLY A 55 -7.32 -4.51 -30.60
N ASN A 56 -7.02 -4.84 -31.86
CA ASN A 56 -7.24 -6.17 -32.47
C ASN A 56 -8.65 -6.75 -32.25
N GLY A 57 -9.66 -5.91 -32.10
CA GLY A 57 -11.04 -6.32 -31.88
C GLY A 57 -11.36 -6.81 -30.48
N ILE A 58 -10.59 -6.41 -29.47
CA ILE A 58 -10.89 -6.68 -28.06
C ILE A 58 -11.22 -5.38 -27.32
N SER A 59 -12.24 -5.42 -26.49
CA SER A 59 -12.57 -4.35 -25.53
C SER A 59 -12.63 -4.88 -24.11
N ILE A 60 -12.33 -4.02 -23.14
CA ILE A 60 -12.25 -4.38 -21.71
C ILE A 60 -13.07 -3.42 -20.86
N PRO A 61 -14.40 -3.47 -20.95
CA PRO A 61 -15.24 -2.64 -20.11
C PRO A 61 -15.09 -3.04 -18.63
N HIS A 62 -14.91 -2.04 -17.78
CA HIS A 62 -14.77 -2.15 -16.33
C HIS A 62 -15.42 -0.92 -15.67
N GLY A 63 -15.79 -1.02 -14.39
CA GLY A 63 -16.43 0.09 -13.68
C GLY A 63 -15.48 1.21 -13.27
N LEU A 64 -16.06 2.34 -12.83
CA LEU A 64 -15.34 3.44 -12.21
C LEU A 64 -14.78 3.03 -10.83
N PRO A 65 -13.60 3.54 -10.42
CA PRO A 65 -13.00 3.20 -9.13
C PRO A 65 -13.89 3.45 -7.91
N LYS A 66 -14.71 4.50 -7.95
CA LYS A 66 -15.65 4.87 -6.88
C LYS A 66 -16.75 3.84 -6.61
N ASP A 67 -17.03 2.97 -7.58
CA ASP A 67 -18.11 1.97 -7.49
C ASP A 67 -17.55 0.56 -7.23
N ARG A 68 -16.28 0.43 -6.80
CA ARG A 68 -15.63 -0.86 -6.47
C ARG A 68 -16.40 -1.64 -5.39
N ASP A 69 -17.12 -0.97 -4.52
CA ASP A 69 -17.93 -1.60 -3.47
C ASP A 69 -19.06 -2.47 -4.03
N LEU A 70 -19.49 -2.22 -5.28
CA LEU A 70 -20.48 -3.03 -5.98
C LEU A 70 -19.88 -4.35 -6.52
N ILE A 71 -18.57 -4.54 -6.45
CA ILE A 71 -17.92 -5.78 -6.84
C ILE A 71 -17.96 -6.72 -5.63
N LYS A 72 -18.53 -7.91 -5.79
CA LYS A 72 -18.60 -8.94 -4.75
C LYS A 72 -17.35 -9.81 -4.71
N GLN A 73 -16.77 -10.08 -5.87
CA GLN A 73 -15.56 -10.88 -6.06
C GLN A 73 -14.93 -10.57 -7.43
N THR A 74 -13.62 -10.72 -7.56
CA THR A 74 -12.92 -10.53 -8.84
C THR A 74 -13.44 -11.52 -9.86
N GLY A 75 -13.94 -11.05 -10.99
CA GLY A 75 -14.56 -11.86 -12.05
C GLY A 75 -14.29 -11.29 -13.43
N ILE A 76 -14.30 -12.20 -14.40
CA ILE A 76 -14.14 -11.86 -15.81
C ILE A 76 -15.28 -12.52 -16.56
N ALA A 77 -16.01 -11.75 -17.34
CA ALA A 77 -16.95 -12.28 -18.30
C ALA A 77 -16.46 -12.02 -19.71
N VAL A 78 -16.64 -13.01 -20.60
CA VAL A 78 -16.27 -12.86 -22.01
C VAL A 78 -17.51 -13.02 -22.86
N VAL A 79 -17.80 -11.98 -23.64
CA VAL A 79 -18.84 -12.00 -24.67
C VAL A 79 -18.17 -11.98 -26.03
N GLN A 80 -18.29 -13.09 -26.77
CA GLN A 80 -17.82 -13.19 -28.15
C GLN A 80 -18.94 -12.71 -29.08
N VAL A 81 -18.66 -11.70 -29.90
CA VAL A 81 -19.56 -11.11 -30.90
C VAL A 81 -18.95 -11.31 -32.30
N PRO A 82 -19.17 -12.45 -32.97
CA PRO A 82 -18.47 -12.78 -34.22
C PRO A 82 -18.71 -11.79 -35.36
N ALA A 83 -19.92 -11.23 -35.44
CA ALA A 83 -20.26 -10.19 -36.42
C ALA A 83 -19.52 -8.86 -36.17
N GLY A 84 -18.92 -8.69 -34.99
CA GLY A 84 -18.37 -7.44 -34.52
C GLY A 84 -19.43 -6.45 -34.07
N VAL A 85 -19.03 -5.54 -33.19
CA VAL A 85 -19.80 -4.37 -32.79
C VAL A 85 -18.88 -3.15 -32.89
N THR A 86 -19.37 -2.07 -33.51
CA THR A 86 -18.62 -0.81 -33.59
C THR A 86 -18.43 -0.26 -32.18
N TRP A 87 -17.18 -0.10 -31.76
CA TRP A 87 -16.85 0.42 -30.42
C TRP A 87 -16.70 1.94 -30.46
N ASN A 88 -15.95 2.48 -31.41
CA ASN A 88 -15.85 3.90 -31.75
C ASN A 88 -15.61 4.03 -33.28
N PRO A 89 -15.61 5.24 -33.87
CA PRO A 89 -15.30 5.40 -35.29
C PRO A 89 -13.95 4.74 -35.66
N GLY A 90 -14.00 3.70 -36.49
CA GLY A 90 -12.81 2.93 -36.91
C GLY A 90 -12.44 1.76 -36.01
N GLU A 91 -13.10 1.57 -34.87
CA GLU A 91 -12.84 0.49 -33.91
C GLU A 91 -14.00 -0.52 -33.90
N THR A 92 -13.71 -1.81 -34.02
CA THR A 92 -14.72 -2.88 -34.01
C THR A 92 -14.31 -3.96 -33.02
N ALA A 93 -15.08 -4.13 -31.95
CA ALA A 93 -14.86 -5.19 -30.97
C ALA A 93 -15.59 -6.48 -31.37
N ARG A 94 -14.92 -7.62 -31.23
CA ARG A 94 -15.44 -8.98 -31.43
C ARG A 94 -15.31 -9.84 -30.17
N LEU A 95 -14.46 -9.44 -29.23
CA LEU A 95 -14.37 -10.03 -27.90
C LEU A 95 -14.52 -8.91 -26.87
N VAL A 96 -15.55 -8.98 -26.05
CA VAL A 96 -15.80 -8.01 -24.98
C VAL A 96 -15.51 -8.71 -23.65
N VAL A 97 -14.46 -8.27 -22.98
CA VAL A 97 -13.94 -8.85 -21.75
C VAL A 97 -14.32 -7.96 -20.59
N GLY A 98 -15.49 -8.21 -20.00
CA GLY A 98 -15.95 -7.48 -18.82
C GLY A 98 -15.13 -7.85 -17.60
N ILE A 99 -14.49 -6.86 -16.96
CA ILE A 99 -13.68 -7.07 -15.76
C ILE A 99 -14.35 -6.41 -14.57
N ALA A 100 -14.47 -7.17 -13.49
CA ALA A 100 -14.75 -6.65 -12.16
C ALA A 100 -13.62 -7.13 -11.25
N ALA A 101 -12.81 -6.22 -10.71
CA ALA A 101 -11.67 -6.60 -9.86
C ALA A 101 -11.76 -5.94 -8.49
N LYS A 102 -11.67 -6.77 -7.43
CA LYS A 102 -11.59 -6.27 -6.05
C LYS A 102 -10.19 -5.77 -5.69
N SER A 103 -9.15 -6.35 -6.28
CA SER A 103 -7.72 -6.09 -6.01
C SER A 103 -6.90 -6.18 -7.31
N ASP A 104 -5.58 -6.26 -7.15
CA ASP A 104 -4.56 -6.12 -8.20
C ASP A 104 -4.42 -7.36 -9.08
N GLU A 105 -5.26 -8.36 -8.84
CA GLU A 105 -5.42 -9.55 -9.69
C GLU A 105 -5.78 -9.17 -11.14
N HIS A 106 -6.33 -7.99 -11.36
CA HIS A 106 -6.55 -7.38 -12.69
C HIS A 106 -5.26 -7.20 -13.50
N ILE A 107 -4.11 -6.93 -12.85
CA ILE A 107 -2.84 -6.65 -13.54
C ILE A 107 -2.27 -7.93 -14.19
N GLU A 108 -2.26 -9.05 -13.47
CA GLU A 108 -1.88 -10.37 -14.00
C GLU A 108 -2.79 -10.79 -15.17
N MET A 109 -4.03 -10.31 -15.14
CA MET A 109 -5.05 -10.52 -16.15
C MET A 109 -4.81 -9.70 -17.42
N LEU A 110 -4.46 -8.41 -17.26
CA LEU A 110 -4.01 -7.57 -18.35
C LEU A 110 -2.82 -8.18 -19.05
N ARG A 111 -1.85 -8.74 -18.32
CA ARG A 111 -0.67 -9.44 -18.89
C ARG A 111 -1.06 -10.59 -19.84
N ARG A 112 -2.12 -11.32 -19.51
CA ARG A 112 -2.59 -12.45 -20.33
C ARG A 112 -3.38 -11.96 -21.52
N LEU A 113 -4.21 -10.93 -21.31
CA LEU A 113 -4.90 -10.24 -22.39
C LEU A 113 -3.92 -9.58 -23.37
N THR A 114 -2.81 -9.01 -22.91
CA THR A 114 -1.76 -8.44 -23.77
C THR A 114 -1.07 -9.50 -24.62
N ARG A 115 -0.85 -10.71 -24.08
CA ARG A 115 -0.38 -11.86 -24.87
C ARG A 115 -1.39 -12.26 -25.96
N VAL A 116 -2.67 -12.37 -25.61
CA VAL A 116 -3.75 -12.69 -26.56
C VAL A 116 -3.86 -11.63 -27.65
N LEU A 117 -3.77 -10.35 -27.28
CA LEU A 117 -3.81 -9.22 -28.21
C LEU A 117 -2.63 -9.20 -29.19
N GLY A 118 -1.46 -9.66 -28.76
CA GLY A 118 -0.26 -9.72 -29.59
C GLY A 118 -0.30 -10.80 -30.68
N ASP A 119 -1.19 -11.79 -30.56
CA ASP A 119 -1.30 -12.93 -31.47
C ASP A 119 -2.58 -12.85 -32.32
N GLN A 120 -2.45 -12.33 -33.54
CA GLN A 120 -3.58 -12.17 -34.46
C GLN A 120 -4.26 -13.49 -34.84
N GLU A 121 -3.52 -14.61 -34.90
CA GLU A 121 -4.10 -15.93 -35.21
C GLU A 121 -4.94 -16.43 -34.03
N GLN A 122 -4.44 -16.24 -32.81
CA GLN A 122 -5.17 -16.58 -31.61
C GLN A 122 -6.45 -15.74 -31.47
N VAL A 123 -6.40 -14.43 -31.71
CA VAL A 123 -7.60 -13.60 -31.72
C VAL A 123 -8.58 -14.06 -32.79
N ALA A 124 -8.13 -14.32 -34.02
CA ALA A 124 -8.99 -14.83 -35.08
C ALA A 124 -9.70 -16.13 -34.67
N ARG A 125 -8.97 -17.07 -34.04
CA ARG A 125 -9.53 -18.32 -33.49
C ARG A 125 -10.56 -18.04 -32.41
N LEU A 126 -10.25 -17.18 -31.43
CA LEU A 126 -11.15 -16.87 -30.31
C LEU A 126 -12.39 -16.11 -30.75
N THR A 127 -12.36 -15.35 -31.84
CA THR A 127 -13.56 -14.69 -32.38
C THR A 127 -14.55 -15.64 -33.05
N GLN A 128 -14.12 -16.88 -33.38
CA GLN A 128 -14.93 -17.87 -34.08
C GLN A 128 -15.15 -19.18 -33.30
N THR A 129 -14.50 -19.36 -32.14
CA THR A 129 -14.65 -20.61 -31.36
C THR A 129 -16.09 -20.88 -30.94
N THR A 130 -16.42 -22.16 -30.84
CA THR A 130 -17.69 -22.71 -30.33
C THR A 130 -17.50 -23.46 -29.01
N ASP A 131 -16.27 -23.55 -28.50
CA ASP A 131 -15.95 -24.20 -27.23
C ASP A 131 -15.48 -23.14 -26.22
N PRO A 132 -16.23 -22.88 -25.13
CA PRO A 132 -15.85 -21.86 -24.15
C PRO A 132 -14.50 -22.17 -23.49
N ARG A 133 -14.09 -23.45 -23.47
CA ARG A 133 -12.80 -23.86 -22.90
C ARG A 133 -11.61 -23.32 -23.70
N ASP A 134 -11.77 -22.98 -24.99
CA ASP A 134 -10.70 -22.37 -25.78
C ASP A 134 -10.42 -20.93 -25.31
N ILE A 135 -11.47 -20.20 -24.88
CA ILE A 135 -11.34 -18.86 -24.27
C ILE A 135 -10.73 -18.99 -22.87
N ILE A 136 -11.15 -19.98 -22.08
CA ILE A 136 -10.56 -20.24 -20.77
C ILE A 136 -9.08 -20.58 -20.92
N GLU A 137 -8.71 -21.47 -21.84
CA GLU A 137 -7.31 -21.84 -22.11
C GLU A 137 -6.47 -20.63 -22.54
N ALA A 138 -6.99 -19.76 -23.41
CA ALA A 138 -6.27 -18.56 -23.84
C ALA A 138 -6.05 -17.55 -22.71
N LEU A 139 -7.03 -17.36 -21.84
CA LEU A 139 -6.95 -16.40 -20.72
C LEU A 139 -6.30 -16.97 -19.47
N THR A 140 -6.34 -18.28 -19.25
CA THR A 140 -5.86 -18.93 -18.02
C THR A 140 -4.60 -19.78 -18.23
N GLY A 141 -4.28 -20.18 -19.46
CA GLY A 141 -3.18 -21.09 -19.80
C GLY A 141 -3.48 -22.57 -19.52
N GLU A 142 -4.63 -22.89 -18.92
CA GLU A 142 -5.04 -24.25 -18.57
C GLU A 142 -6.43 -24.57 -19.16
N ARG A 143 -6.59 -25.75 -19.75
CA ARG A 143 -7.89 -26.20 -20.27
C ARG A 143 -8.67 -26.93 -19.16
N PRO A 144 -9.85 -26.45 -18.72
CA PRO A 144 -10.61 -27.10 -17.64
C PRO A 144 -11.06 -28.52 -18.00
N ALA A 145 -11.01 -29.42 -17.02
CA ALA A 145 -11.63 -30.74 -17.09
C ALA A 145 -13.16 -30.62 -17.02
N ALA A 146 -13.89 -31.50 -17.70
CA ALA A 146 -15.36 -31.49 -17.67
C ALA A 146 -15.87 -31.80 -16.24
N PRO A 147 -16.79 -31.00 -15.66
CA PRO A 147 -17.18 -31.17 -14.25
C PRO A 147 -18.20 -32.30 -14.02
N PRO A 148 -18.11 -33.05 -12.90
CA PRO A 148 -19.19 -33.87 -12.36
C PRO A 148 -20.18 -33.04 -11.52
N ARG A 149 -21.46 -33.47 -11.45
CA ARG A 149 -22.59 -32.75 -10.81
C ARG A 149 -22.50 -32.69 -9.27
N SER A 150 -22.75 -31.53 -8.66
CA SER A 150 -22.66 -31.26 -7.20
C SER A 150 -24.03 -31.17 -6.49
N ALA A 151 -24.06 -31.54 -5.20
CA ALA A 151 -25.18 -31.44 -4.25
C ALA A 151 -24.73 -30.94 -2.84
N ASP A 152 -25.57 -30.07 -2.24
CA ASP A 152 -26.00 -29.80 -0.84
C ASP A 152 -25.11 -29.32 0.37
N VAL A 153 -25.45 -28.08 0.76
CA VAL A 153 -25.68 -27.31 2.02
C VAL A 153 -25.64 -27.95 3.46
N ALA A 154 -25.17 -29.18 3.73
CA ALA A 154 -25.19 -29.72 5.13
C ALA A 154 -23.96 -29.37 6.02
N ASP A 155 -24.14 -29.29 7.36
CA ASP A 155 -23.03 -29.22 8.37
C ASP A 155 -22.24 -30.53 8.45
N TYR A 156 -21.02 -30.47 8.99
CA TYR A 156 -20.23 -31.67 9.28
C TYR A 156 -20.59 -32.30 10.63
N ALA A 157 -20.31 -33.60 10.79
CA ALA A 157 -20.70 -34.37 11.97
C ALA A 157 -20.03 -33.91 13.28
N ASN A 158 -18.79 -33.42 13.22
CA ASN A 158 -18.09 -32.88 14.39
C ASN A 158 -18.30 -31.37 14.45
N PHE A 159 -18.81 -30.85 15.58
CA PHE A 159 -19.07 -29.43 15.74
C PHE A 159 -18.97 -28.95 17.20
N ILE A 160 -18.81 -27.64 17.36
CA ILE A 160 -18.93 -26.89 18.61
C ILE A 160 -19.88 -25.71 18.40
N ASP A 161 -20.53 -25.26 19.48
CA ASP A 161 -21.25 -24.00 19.52
C ASP A 161 -20.48 -23.01 20.40
N ALA A 162 -20.28 -21.78 19.91
CA ALA A 162 -19.51 -20.74 20.60
C ALA A 162 -20.21 -19.38 20.51
N VAL A 163 -20.10 -18.57 21.57
CA VAL A 163 -20.66 -17.21 21.63
C VAL A 163 -19.58 -16.20 21.27
N ILE A 164 -19.86 -15.30 20.33
CA ILE A 164 -18.93 -14.24 19.93
C ILE A 164 -19.04 -13.07 20.90
N LEU A 165 -17.97 -12.83 21.69
CA LEU A 165 -17.93 -11.76 22.70
C LEU A 165 -17.29 -10.46 22.20
N ASN A 166 -16.74 -10.43 20.98
CA ASN A 166 -16.17 -9.24 20.35
C ASN A 166 -17.18 -8.09 20.30
N LYS A 167 -16.79 -6.87 20.69
CA LYS A 167 -17.69 -5.69 20.70
C LYS A 167 -18.29 -5.39 19.33
N THR A 168 -17.53 -5.60 18.26
CA THR A 168 -18.03 -5.45 16.90
C THR A 168 -18.76 -6.72 16.44
N GLY A 169 -18.39 -7.91 16.91
CA GLY A 169 -18.84 -9.21 16.37
C GLY A 169 -17.71 -9.88 15.58
N LEU A 170 -18.01 -10.83 14.69
CA LEU A 170 -16.99 -11.49 13.85
C LEU A 170 -16.66 -10.62 12.61
N HIS A 171 -16.23 -9.37 12.85
CA HIS A 171 -15.86 -8.38 11.83
C HIS A 171 -14.44 -8.61 11.29
N ALA A 172 -13.99 -7.77 10.34
CA ALA A 172 -12.78 -8.01 9.51
C ALA A 172 -11.55 -8.45 10.30
N ARG A 173 -11.30 -7.88 11.48
CA ARG A 173 -10.15 -8.20 12.33
C ARG A 173 -10.32 -9.52 13.10
N PRO A 174 -11.35 -9.72 13.94
CA PRO A 174 -11.54 -11.00 14.61
C PRO A 174 -11.82 -12.17 13.64
N ALA A 175 -12.46 -11.90 12.50
CA ALA A 175 -12.61 -12.87 11.43
C ALA A 175 -11.27 -13.23 10.77
N ALA A 176 -10.35 -12.26 10.58
CA ALA A 176 -9.01 -12.56 10.06
C ALA A 176 -8.23 -13.45 11.02
N THR A 177 -8.26 -13.15 12.33
CA THR A 177 -7.64 -13.99 13.35
C THR A 177 -8.24 -15.39 13.40
N PHE A 178 -9.58 -15.52 13.25
CA PHE A 178 -10.25 -16.81 13.13
C PHE A 178 -9.73 -17.60 11.92
N VAL A 179 -9.66 -16.96 10.75
CA VAL A 179 -9.23 -17.60 9.49
C VAL A 179 -7.78 -18.01 9.53
N ASP A 180 -6.91 -17.18 10.07
CA ASP A 180 -5.48 -17.47 10.19
C ASP A 180 -5.23 -18.66 11.12
N LEU A 181 -6.09 -18.86 12.12
CA LEU A 181 -6.06 -20.06 12.94
C LEU A 181 -6.65 -21.27 12.20
N ALA A 182 -7.80 -21.12 11.54
CA ALA A 182 -8.46 -22.18 10.79
C ALA A 182 -7.58 -22.75 9.64
N LYS A 183 -6.80 -21.90 8.97
CA LYS A 183 -5.88 -22.30 7.88
C LYS A 183 -4.71 -23.16 8.35
N ARG A 184 -4.41 -23.25 9.65
CA ARG A 184 -3.34 -24.10 10.19
C ARG A 184 -3.69 -25.58 10.19
N PHE A 185 -4.98 -25.90 10.02
CA PHE A 185 -5.50 -27.27 10.03
C PHE A 185 -5.83 -27.74 8.61
N GLN A 186 -5.72 -29.05 8.36
CA GLN A 186 -6.09 -29.67 7.09
C GLN A 186 -7.60 -29.85 6.95
N ALA A 187 -8.33 -29.97 8.07
CA ALA A 187 -9.77 -30.15 8.10
C ALA A 187 -10.53 -29.06 7.33
N ASP A 188 -11.58 -29.48 6.63
CA ASP A 188 -12.60 -28.56 6.12
C ASP A 188 -13.39 -28.03 7.30
N ILE A 189 -13.53 -26.71 7.38
CA ILE A 189 -14.18 -26.03 8.51
C ILE A 189 -15.33 -25.20 7.95
N LYS A 190 -16.51 -25.36 8.53
CA LYS A 190 -17.71 -24.57 8.25
C LYS A 190 -18.12 -23.81 9.51
N VAL A 191 -18.62 -22.60 9.32
CA VAL A 191 -19.23 -21.80 10.40
C VAL A 191 -20.65 -21.47 10.00
N ARG A 192 -21.59 -21.75 10.89
CA ARG A 192 -23.02 -21.50 10.69
C ARG A 192 -23.50 -20.44 11.69
N HIS A 193 -24.31 -19.53 11.18
CA HIS A 193 -25.07 -18.56 11.97
C HIS A 193 -26.50 -18.50 11.41
N GLY A 194 -27.48 -18.94 12.20
CA GLY A 194 -28.85 -19.15 11.69
C GLY A 194 -28.89 -20.19 10.56
N ASP A 195 -29.48 -19.81 9.42
CA ASP A 195 -29.57 -20.66 8.21
C ASP A 195 -28.37 -20.51 7.27
N ALA A 196 -27.47 -19.55 7.53
CA ALA A 196 -26.32 -19.27 6.69
C ALA A 196 -25.10 -20.10 7.13
N VAL A 197 -24.40 -20.68 6.15
CA VAL A 197 -23.17 -21.47 6.36
C VAL A 197 -22.04 -20.87 5.52
N ALA A 198 -20.89 -20.65 6.15
CA ALA A 198 -19.69 -20.12 5.54
C ALA A 198 -18.52 -21.09 5.66
N ASN A 199 -17.57 -20.96 4.76
CA ASN A 199 -16.27 -21.60 4.89
C ASN A 199 -15.43 -20.89 5.96
N GLY A 200 -15.06 -21.61 7.02
CA GLY A 200 -14.29 -21.10 8.16
C GLY A 200 -12.84 -20.72 7.84
N LYS A 201 -12.31 -21.11 6.67
CA LYS A 201 -10.99 -20.69 6.15
C LYS A 201 -11.07 -19.49 5.20
N SER A 202 -12.28 -18.95 4.98
CA SER A 202 -12.54 -17.82 4.09
C SER A 202 -13.02 -16.61 4.89
N LEU A 203 -12.17 -15.58 4.94
CA LEU A 203 -12.47 -14.33 5.63
C LEU A 203 -13.76 -13.71 5.10
N ILE A 204 -13.90 -13.64 3.78
CA ILE A 204 -15.08 -13.05 3.13
C ILE A 204 -16.34 -13.83 3.48
N SER A 205 -16.28 -15.16 3.50
CA SER A 205 -17.45 -15.98 3.83
C SER A 205 -17.87 -15.81 5.28
N LEU A 206 -16.92 -15.68 6.22
CA LEU A 206 -17.24 -15.41 7.62
C LEU A 206 -17.84 -14.02 7.86
N LEU A 207 -17.35 -13.01 7.15
CA LEU A 207 -17.92 -11.66 7.23
C LEU A 207 -19.35 -11.61 6.70
N GLN A 208 -19.66 -12.39 5.67
CA GLN A 208 -21.01 -12.50 5.11
C GLN A 208 -22.03 -13.18 6.05
N LEU A 209 -21.59 -13.88 7.11
CA LEU A 209 -22.50 -14.46 8.10
C LEU A 209 -23.16 -13.41 9.00
N GLY A 210 -22.63 -12.17 9.03
CA GLY A 210 -23.20 -11.08 9.83
C GLY A 210 -23.27 -11.42 11.33
N VAL A 211 -22.23 -12.05 11.88
CA VAL A 211 -22.23 -12.48 13.27
C VAL A 211 -21.95 -11.28 14.18
N GLU A 212 -22.96 -10.86 14.92
CA GLU A 212 -22.92 -9.71 15.82
C GLU A 212 -22.41 -10.09 17.23
N HIS A 213 -22.16 -9.08 18.06
CA HIS A 213 -21.81 -9.26 19.47
C HIS A 213 -22.90 -10.05 20.21
N GLY A 214 -22.51 -11.10 20.93
CA GLY A 214 -23.40 -11.97 21.69
C GLY A 214 -24.08 -13.07 20.86
N ALA A 215 -23.85 -13.14 19.54
CA ALA A 215 -24.40 -14.18 18.69
C ALA A 215 -23.73 -15.55 18.93
N THR A 216 -24.53 -16.62 18.83
CA THR A 216 -24.02 -18.00 18.89
C THR A 216 -23.77 -18.52 17.47
N VAL A 217 -22.58 -19.05 17.23
CA VAL A 217 -22.19 -19.68 15.98
C VAL A 217 -21.89 -21.16 16.19
N ARG A 218 -22.20 -21.96 15.18
CA ARG A 218 -21.80 -23.37 15.12
C ARG A 218 -20.58 -23.52 14.22
N VAL A 219 -19.47 -23.99 14.75
CA VAL A 219 -18.29 -24.34 13.97
C VAL A 219 -18.28 -25.85 13.78
N SER A 220 -18.35 -26.34 12.55
CA SER A 220 -18.26 -27.77 12.23
C SER A 220 -17.02 -28.07 11.38
N ALA A 221 -16.40 -29.22 11.59
CA ALA A 221 -15.19 -29.60 10.89
C ALA A 221 -15.20 -31.07 10.43
N GLN A 222 -14.60 -31.35 9.27
CA GLN A 222 -14.40 -32.69 8.74
C GLN A 222 -12.96 -32.85 8.24
N GLY A 223 -12.27 -33.90 8.65
CA GLY A 223 -10.88 -34.15 8.30
C GLY A 223 -10.13 -34.89 9.40
N SER A 224 -8.87 -35.22 9.13
CA SER A 224 -8.00 -35.97 10.05
C SER A 224 -7.67 -35.24 11.35
N ASP A 225 -7.69 -33.91 11.34
CA ASP A 225 -7.38 -33.03 12.49
C ASP A 225 -8.59 -32.20 12.97
N ALA A 226 -9.82 -32.63 12.62
CA ALA A 226 -11.04 -31.89 12.92
C ALA A 226 -11.24 -31.58 14.42
N ALA A 227 -10.96 -32.53 15.32
CA ALA A 227 -11.11 -32.31 16.76
C ALA A 227 -10.14 -31.22 17.29
N ALA A 228 -8.88 -31.26 16.86
CA ALA A 228 -7.88 -30.26 17.26
C ALA A 228 -8.21 -28.86 16.71
N ALA A 229 -8.75 -28.78 15.49
CA ALA A 229 -9.20 -27.53 14.90
C ALA A 229 -10.33 -26.88 15.71
N LEU A 230 -11.31 -27.67 16.14
CA LEU A 230 -12.44 -27.19 16.94
C LEU A 230 -11.98 -26.68 18.31
N ASP A 231 -11.14 -27.42 19.03
CA ASP A 231 -10.62 -26.99 20.35
C ASP A 231 -9.85 -25.66 20.28
N ALA A 232 -9.00 -25.52 19.25
CA ALA A 232 -8.22 -24.30 19.04
C ALA A 232 -9.12 -23.09 18.72
N LEU A 233 -10.09 -23.27 17.81
CA LEU A 233 -11.04 -22.22 17.45
C LEU A 233 -11.94 -21.83 18.62
N GLN A 234 -12.39 -22.79 19.43
CA GLN A 234 -13.16 -22.51 20.64
C GLN A 234 -12.39 -21.61 21.60
N SER A 235 -11.12 -21.94 21.84
CA SER A 235 -10.25 -21.18 22.73
C SER A 235 -10.01 -19.76 22.23
N ALA A 236 -9.78 -19.59 20.93
CA ALA A 236 -9.54 -18.29 20.30
C ALA A 236 -10.78 -17.37 20.33
N ILE A 237 -11.97 -17.94 20.11
CA ILE A 237 -13.24 -17.23 20.24
C ILE A 237 -13.45 -16.76 21.69
N ALA A 238 -13.15 -17.63 22.67
CA ALA A 238 -13.33 -17.31 24.08
C ALA A 238 -12.48 -16.11 24.56
N VAL A 239 -11.29 -15.90 23.97
CA VAL A 239 -10.40 -14.76 24.29
C VAL A 239 -10.60 -13.53 23.39
N GLY A 240 -11.61 -13.54 22.52
CA GLY A 240 -12.06 -12.35 21.80
C GLY A 240 -11.23 -11.94 20.58
N LEU A 241 -10.49 -12.86 19.94
CA LEU A 241 -9.98 -12.70 18.56
C LEU A 241 -9.26 -11.36 18.21
N GLY A 242 -8.70 -10.61 19.18
CA GLY A 242 -7.77 -9.50 18.96
C GLY A 242 -8.32 -8.13 18.49
N ASP A 243 -9.54 -7.72 18.85
CA ASP A 243 -10.19 -6.50 18.31
C ASP A 243 -10.11 -5.20 19.17
N GLU A 244 -9.19 -4.24 18.89
CA GLU A 244 -9.13 -2.88 19.52
C GLU A 244 -8.62 -1.71 18.59
N PRO A 245 -8.95 -0.40 18.82
CA PRO A 245 -8.66 0.74 17.91
C PRO A 245 -7.20 1.27 17.91
N GLU A 246 -6.84 2.12 16.94
CA GLU A 246 -5.53 2.84 16.83
C GLU A 246 -5.75 4.35 16.84
N GLU A 247 -5.06 5.12 17.70
CA GLU A 247 -5.11 6.59 17.61
C GLU A 247 -3.83 7.29 18.07
N GLN A 248 -3.69 8.52 17.55
CA GLN A 248 -2.51 9.37 17.41
C GLN A 248 -1.81 9.75 18.73
N LEU A 249 -0.48 9.68 18.74
CA LEU A 249 0.34 10.23 19.82
C LEU A 249 0.34 11.77 19.75
N PRO A 250 0.00 12.47 20.84
CA PRO A 250 0.12 13.92 20.90
C PRO A 250 1.60 14.34 20.82
N PRO A 251 1.90 15.55 20.30
CA PRO A 251 3.26 16.07 20.30
C PRO A 251 3.76 16.17 21.74
N ALA A 252 4.93 15.59 22.02
CA ALA A 252 5.61 15.79 23.29
C ALA A 252 5.85 17.31 23.49
N PRO A 253 5.53 17.88 24.66
CA PRO A 253 5.89 19.25 24.96
C PRO A 253 7.41 19.39 24.95
N GLY A 254 7.93 20.26 24.08
CA GLY A 254 9.35 20.62 24.06
C GLY A 254 9.74 21.22 25.41
N ARG A 255 10.65 20.55 26.13
CA ARG A 255 11.29 21.11 27.32
C ARG A 255 12.45 21.97 26.84
N GLY A 256 12.13 23.15 26.30
CA GLY A 256 13.12 24.05 25.69
C GLY A 256 14.45 24.03 26.43
N SER A 257 15.53 23.79 25.67
CA SER A 257 16.88 23.80 26.20
C SER A 257 17.07 25.08 26.99
N GLN A 258 17.42 24.94 28.27
CA GLN A 258 17.72 26.09 29.09
C GLN A 258 18.95 26.79 28.51
N GLY A 259 18.72 27.84 27.73
CA GLY A 259 19.60 29.00 27.60
C GLY A 259 20.96 28.80 26.92
N TRP A 260 21.21 27.69 26.23
CA TRP A 260 22.45 27.55 25.47
C TRP A 260 22.32 28.14 24.07
N SER A 261 23.22 29.05 23.72
CA SER A 261 23.46 29.51 22.36
C SER A 261 24.95 29.62 22.13
N PRO A 262 25.47 29.25 20.95
CA PRO A 262 26.88 29.42 20.65
C PRO A 262 27.28 30.89 20.73
N GLN A 263 28.47 31.15 21.25
CA GLN A 263 29.00 32.51 21.42
C GLN A 263 29.66 33.03 20.14
N ALA A 264 30.19 32.13 19.30
CA ALA A 264 30.94 32.48 18.09
C ALA A 264 30.67 31.48 16.94
N ALA A 265 29.40 31.31 16.56
CA ALA A 265 29.06 30.63 15.30
C ALA A 265 29.25 31.58 14.12
N GLY A 266 29.91 31.12 13.05
CA GLY A 266 30.14 31.93 11.85
C GLY A 266 28.85 32.24 11.09
N GLU A 267 27.92 31.31 11.06
CA GLU A 267 26.63 31.45 10.38
C GLU A 267 25.55 30.65 11.13
N THR A 268 24.30 31.11 11.08
CA THR A 268 23.16 30.43 11.71
C THR A 268 21.99 30.40 10.75
N ILE A 269 21.46 29.21 10.51
CA ILE A 269 20.25 28.98 9.73
C ILE A 269 19.14 28.59 10.70
N ALA A 270 18.00 29.28 10.63
CA ALA A 270 16.83 29.01 11.45
C ALA A 270 15.77 28.26 10.64
N GLY A 271 15.15 27.27 11.27
CA GLY A 271 14.00 26.54 10.74
C GLY A 271 13.01 26.22 11.85
N ILE A 272 12.21 25.18 11.63
CA ILE A 272 11.16 24.72 12.54
C ILE A 272 11.69 23.48 13.30
N PRO A 273 11.63 23.45 14.63
CA PRO A 273 12.03 22.28 15.41
C PRO A 273 11.10 21.10 15.11
N ALA A 274 11.68 20.01 14.61
CA ALA A 274 10.94 18.80 14.26
C ALA A 274 11.19 17.68 15.27
N SER A 275 12.43 17.48 15.71
CA SER A 275 12.81 16.47 16.70
C SER A 275 13.93 17.01 17.57
N GLY A 276 13.78 16.93 18.89
CA GLY A 276 14.71 17.54 19.84
C GLY A 276 16.08 16.87 19.90
N GLY A 277 17.00 17.50 20.62
CA GLY A 277 18.38 17.03 20.82
C GLY A 277 19.42 17.83 20.04
N LEU A 278 20.68 17.52 20.29
CA LEU A 278 21.84 18.16 19.67
C LEU A 278 22.62 17.15 18.84
N ALA A 279 22.90 17.50 17.58
CA ALA A 279 23.81 16.77 16.72
C ALA A 279 25.03 17.63 16.38
N ILE A 280 26.22 17.05 16.40
CA ILE A 280 27.48 17.76 16.18
C ILE A 280 28.31 16.95 15.19
N GLY A 281 28.62 17.54 14.04
CA GLY A 281 29.39 16.82 13.02
C GLY A 281 29.52 17.57 11.71
N PRO A 282 30.26 17.02 10.75
CA PRO A 282 30.30 17.56 9.40
C PRO A 282 28.90 17.46 8.77
N VAL A 283 28.52 18.49 8.02
CA VAL A 283 27.29 18.46 7.24
C VAL A 283 27.53 17.75 5.90
N ARG A 284 26.53 17.02 5.43
CA ARG A 284 26.53 16.38 4.12
C ARG A 284 25.21 16.67 3.43
N LYS A 285 25.26 17.13 2.19
CA LYS A 285 24.07 17.32 1.37
C LYS A 285 23.59 15.99 0.83
N TYR A 286 22.30 15.74 1.01
CA TYR A 286 21.56 14.72 0.29
C TYR A 286 21.42 15.21 -1.15
N GLN A 287 22.02 14.48 -2.09
CA GLN A 287 21.80 14.71 -3.50
C GLN A 287 20.75 13.70 -3.94
N GLN A 288 19.53 14.18 -4.18
CA GLN A 288 18.56 13.41 -4.94
C GLN A 288 19.22 13.06 -6.29
N GLN A 289 19.11 11.80 -6.72
CA GLN A 289 19.58 11.39 -8.03
C GLN A 289 19.07 12.39 -9.08
N SER A 290 19.95 12.77 -10.01
CA SER A 290 19.56 13.62 -11.14
C SER A 290 18.28 13.09 -11.77
N ALA A 291 17.35 13.98 -12.11
CA ALA A 291 16.07 13.61 -12.72
C ALA A 291 16.31 12.57 -13.83
N LEU A 292 15.69 11.40 -13.69
CA LEU A 292 15.86 10.31 -14.66
C LEU A 292 15.45 10.82 -16.04
N VAL A 293 16.40 10.80 -16.97
CA VAL A 293 16.12 11.19 -18.35
C VAL A 293 15.50 9.99 -19.05
N VAL A 294 14.18 10.01 -19.17
CA VAL A 294 13.43 8.98 -19.86
C VAL A 294 13.42 9.28 -21.35
N THR A 295 13.85 8.31 -22.16
CA THR A 295 13.74 8.39 -23.62
C THR A 295 12.63 7.46 -24.09
N ASP A 296 11.82 7.95 -25.03
CA ASP A 296 10.75 7.17 -25.63
C ASP A 296 11.29 6.31 -26.79
N ASN A 297 11.98 5.24 -26.41
CA ASN A 297 12.53 4.26 -27.35
C ASN A 297 11.78 2.94 -27.17
N ALA A 298 10.58 2.85 -27.73
CA ALA A 298 9.72 1.69 -27.59
C ALA A 298 10.30 0.46 -28.31
N SER A 299 10.30 -0.68 -27.60
CA SER A 299 10.45 -2.01 -28.18
C SER A 299 9.08 -2.61 -28.50
N ASP A 300 8.98 -3.93 -28.67
CA ASP A 300 7.68 -4.56 -28.90
C ASP A 300 6.78 -4.41 -27.66
N PRO A 301 5.47 -4.15 -27.83
CA PRO A 301 4.55 -3.89 -26.71
C PRO A 301 4.49 -5.00 -25.65
N ILE A 302 4.76 -6.26 -26.04
CA ILE A 302 4.77 -7.40 -25.12
C ILE A 302 5.98 -7.31 -24.20
N SER A 303 7.18 -7.10 -24.77
CA SER A 303 8.41 -6.91 -24.00
C SER A 303 8.35 -5.68 -23.09
N GLU A 304 7.77 -4.56 -23.55
CA GLU A 304 7.53 -3.37 -22.73
C GLU A 304 6.57 -3.67 -21.57
N GLY A 305 5.48 -4.40 -21.84
CA GLY A 305 4.54 -4.85 -20.79
C GLY A 305 5.20 -5.76 -19.75
N ASP A 306 6.07 -6.68 -20.19
CA ASP A 306 6.83 -7.56 -19.29
C ASP A 306 7.89 -6.80 -18.47
N GLN A 307 8.47 -5.73 -19.02
CA GLN A 307 9.36 -4.82 -18.28
C GLN A 307 8.59 -4.05 -17.20
N LEU A 308 7.43 -3.46 -17.56
CA LEU A 308 6.54 -2.79 -16.62
C LEU A 308 6.14 -3.71 -15.47
N GLN A 309 5.72 -4.94 -15.76
CA GLN A 309 5.31 -5.88 -14.71
C GLN A 309 6.46 -6.21 -13.75
N ARG A 310 7.66 -6.45 -14.29
CA ARG A 310 8.83 -6.74 -13.45
C ARG A 310 9.17 -5.54 -12.57
N ALA A 311 9.13 -4.33 -13.11
CA ALA A 311 9.36 -3.11 -12.36
C ALA A 311 8.34 -2.90 -11.24
N LEU A 312 7.05 -3.11 -11.52
CA LEU A 312 5.97 -3.06 -10.53
C LEU A 312 6.17 -4.09 -9.40
N ASN A 313 6.47 -5.35 -9.75
CA ASN A 313 6.69 -6.41 -8.76
C ASN A 313 7.91 -6.11 -7.88
N THR A 314 9.02 -5.67 -8.47
CA THR A 314 10.23 -5.32 -7.71
C THR A 314 9.94 -4.14 -6.77
N ALA A 315 9.26 -3.11 -7.25
CA ALA A 315 8.88 -1.96 -6.42
C ALA A 315 7.94 -2.34 -5.27
N GLN A 316 7.00 -3.26 -5.51
CA GLN A 316 6.12 -3.82 -4.49
C GLN A 316 6.92 -4.57 -3.40
N ASP A 317 7.81 -5.48 -3.81
CA ASP A 317 8.66 -6.24 -2.88
C ASP A 317 9.58 -5.33 -2.04
N GLU A 318 10.03 -4.21 -2.61
CA GLU A 318 10.82 -3.20 -1.90
C GLU A 318 9.99 -2.45 -0.86
N LEU A 319 8.75 -2.05 -1.19
CA LEU A 319 7.84 -1.40 -0.24
C LEU A 319 7.44 -2.34 0.90
N ASP A 320 7.23 -3.62 0.62
CA ASP A 320 6.92 -4.63 1.63
C ASP A 320 8.10 -4.86 2.59
N ARG A 321 9.33 -4.90 2.07
CA ARG A 321 10.55 -4.95 2.88
C ARG A 321 10.68 -3.71 3.76
N LEU A 322 10.49 -2.52 3.18
CA LEU A 322 10.57 -1.25 3.89
C LEU A 322 9.50 -1.16 5.00
N HIS A 323 8.30 -1.66 4.73
CA HIS A 323 7.23 -1.77 5.70
C HIS A 323 7.66 -2.63 6.90
N GLU A 324 8.17 -3.84 6.68
CA GLU A 324 8.58 -4.73 7.78
C GLU A 324 9.80 -4.19 8.55
N GLU A 325 10.76 -3.55 7.89
CA GLU A 325 11.89 -2.90 8.54
C GLU A 325 11.44 -1.76 9.47
N VAL A 326 10.61 -0.85 8.95
CA VAL A 326 10.09 0.28 9.73
C VAL A 326 9.17 -0.21 10.84
N LYS A 327 8.35 -1.24 10.59
CA LYS A 327 7.48 -1.85 11.61
C LYS A 327 8.30 -2.46 12.75
N THR A 328 9.39 -3.14 12.43
CA THR A 328 10.28 -3.76 13.43
C THR A 328 10.98 -2.69 14.27
N ARG A 329 11.45 -1.60 13.64
CA ARG A 329 12.20 -0.54 14.33
C ARG A 329 11.31 0.46 15.07
N LEU A 330 10.19 0.86 14.46
CA LEU A 330 9.39 2.03 14.85
C LEU A 330 7.92 1.71 15.16
N GLY A 331 7.48 0.46 14.94
CA GLY A 331 6.12 -0.01 15.20
C GLY A 331 5.18 0.11 14.00
N SER A 332 4.04 -0.61 14.08
CA SER A 332 3.07 -0.77 13.00
C SER A 332 2.46 0.54 12.49
N GLY A 333 2.18 1.49 13.39
CA GLY A 333 1.54 2.76 13.04
C GLY A 333 2.40 3.61 12.10
N LYS A 334 3.71 3.65 12.32
CA LYS A 334 4.65 4.39 11.46
C LYS A 334 4.92 3.67 10.13
N ALA A 335 4.83 2.34 10.13
CA ALA A 335 4.97 1.54 8.92
C ALA A 335 3.75 1.60 7.98
N ALA A 336 2.58 2.00 8.48
CA ALA A 336 1.33 2.02 7.72
C ALA A 336 1.39 2.89 6.44
N ILE A 337 2.24 3.91 6.42
CA ILE A 337 2.47 4.78 5.25
C ILE A 337 2.89 3.95 4.02
N PHE A 338 3.79 2.97 4.20
CA PHE A 338 4.26 2.13 3.10
C PHE A 338 3.19 1.18 2.56
N ARG A 339 2.16 0.83 3.37
CA ARG A 339 1.01 0.08 2.85
C ARG A 339 0.19 0.93 1.90
N VAL A 340 0.00 2.22 2.22
CA VAL A 340 -0.67 3.17 1.30
C VAL A 340 0.13 3.34 0.00
N HIS A 341 1.46 3.40 0.10
CA HIS A 341 2.33 3.45 -1.09
C HIS A 341 2.15 2.21 -1.97
N ALA A 342 2.09 1.02 -1.37
CA ALA A 342 1.81 -0.21 -2.10
C ALA A 342 0.45 -0.18 -2.81
N GLU A 343 -0.60 0.37 -2.16
CA GLU A 343 -1.92 0.52 -2.78
C GLU A 343 -1.90 1.42 -4.05
N PHE A 344 -0.97 2.39 -4.15
CA PHE A 344 -0.83 3.20 -5.37
C PHE A 344 -0.28 2.41 -6.56
N LEU A 345 0.68 1.50 -6.34
CA LEU A 345 1.20 0.60 -7.40
C LEU A 345 0.12 -0.33 -7.96
N ASN A 346 -0.83 -0.63 -7.09
CA ASN A 346 -1.91 -1.56 -7.24
C ASN A 346 -3.17 -0.89 -7.86
N ASP A 347 -3.12 0.41 -8.17
CA ASP A 347 -4.20 1.08 -8.89
C ASP A 347 -4.32 0.56 -10.33
N ALA A 348 -5.35 -0.27 -10.54
CA ALA A 348 -5.76 -0.82 -11.82
C ALA A 348 -5.86 0.22 -12.95
N ALA A 349 -6.33 1.44 -12.67
CA ALA A 349 -6.51 2.48 -13.66
C ALA A 349 -5.16 3.03 -14.15
N LEU A 350 -4.20 3.19 -13.22
CA LEU A 350 -2.86 3.67 -13.51
C LEU A 350 -2.14 2.68 -14.43
N VAL A 351 -2.17 1.39 -14.07
CA VAL A 351 -1.56 0.33 -14.87
C VAL A 351 -2.23 0.19 -16.24
N MET A 352 -3.56 0.27 -16.32
CA MET A 352 -4.28 0.22 -17.60
C MET A 352 -3.88 1.36 -18.54
N GLN A 353 -3.77 2.58 -18.01
CA GLN A 353 -3.39 3.75 -18.81
C GLN A 353 -1.94 3.59 -19.32
N THR A 354 -1.02 3.12 -18.48
CA THR A 354 0.36 2.84 -18.90
C THR A 354 0.40 1.77 -19.99
N VAL A 355 -0.31 0.65 -19.82
CA VAL A 355 -0.38 -0.41 -20.84
C VAL A 355 -0.99 0.11 -22.15
N SER A 356 -2.03 0.95 -22.08
CA SER A 356 -2.62 1.55 -23.29
C SER A 356 -1.60 2.38 -24.08
N LEU A 357 -0.78 3.19 -23.41
CA LEU A 357 0.28 3.98 -24.06
C LEU A 357 1.36 3.10 -24.67
N ILE A 358 1.72 1.99 -24.01
CA ILE A 358 2.65 0.99 -24.57
C ILE A 358 2.13 0.44 -25.91
N TYR A 359 0.84 0.10 -25.97
CA TYR A 359 0.21 -0.38 -27.22
C TYR A 359 0.04 0.70 -28.29
N GLN A 360 0.10 1.97 -27.90
CA GLN A 360 0.14 3.11 -28.82
C GLN A 360 1.55 3.38 -29.37
N GLY A 361 2.56 2.60 -28.95
CA GLY A 361 3.92 2.65 -29.47
C GLY A 361 4.91 3.40 -28.59
N HIS A 362 4.60 3.60 -27.30
CA HIS A 362 5.51 4.24 -26.33
C HIS A 362 6.28 3.20 -25.50
N SER A 363 7.47 3.58 -25.01
CA SER A 363 8.24 2.73 -24.08
C SER A 363 7.56 2.64 -22.71
N ALA A 364 7.78 1.56 -21.97
CA ALA A 364 7.21 1.37 -20.63
C ALA A 364 7.64 2.47 -19.67
N ALA A 365 8.91 2.87 -19.70
CA ALA A 365 9.46 3.96 -18.88
C ALA A 365 8.75 5.30 -19.18
N TRP A 366 8.58 5.63 -20.46
CA TRP A 366 7.92 6.87 -20.86
C TRP A 366 6.43 6.86 -20.52
N ALA A 367 5.73 5.78 -20.86
CA ALA A 367 4.32 5.60 -20.57
C ALA A 367 4.03 5.69 -19.06
N TRP A 368 4.88 5.08 -18.23
CA TRP A 368 4.74 5.12 -16.78
C TRP A 368 4.94 6.53 -16.23
N GLN A 369 6.05 7.19 -16.61
CA GLN A 369 6.34 8.56 -16.19
C GLN A 369 5.21 9.51 -16.59
N HIS A 370 4.71 9.40 -17.83
CA HIS A 370 3.65 10.26 -18.32
C HIS A 370 2.37 10.16 -17.49
N VAL A 371 1.92 8.93 -17.19
CA VAL A 371 0.72 8.66 -16.40
C VAL A 371 0.88 9.16 -14.97
N ILE A 372 2.04 8.92 -14.34
CA ILE A 372 2.34 9.42 -12.99
C ILE A 372 2.31 10.95 -12.95
N ASP A 373 3.00 11.62 -13.88
CA ASP A 373 3.08 13.08 -13.92
C ASP A 373 1.71 13.73 -14.17
N GLU A 374 0.86 13.12 -15.00
CA GLU A 374 -0.52 13.55 -15.17
C GLU A 374 -1.30 13.44 -13.85
N ARG A 375 -1.19 12.30 -13.17
CA ARG A 375 -1.95 12.03 -11.93
C ARG A 375 -1.50 12.90 -10.77
N VAL A 376 -0.20 13.12 -10.62
CA VAL A 376 0.38 14.05 -9.65
C VAL A 376 -0.13 15.47 -9.88
N ARG A 377 -0.14 15.95 -11.14
CA ARG A 377 -0.70 17.26 -11.48
C ARG A 377 -2.19 17.38 -11.14
N GLN A 378 -2.98 16.34 -11.43
CA GLN A 378 -4.41 16.31 -11.08
C GLN A 378 -4.61 16.40 -9.55
N MET A 379 -3.82 15.68 -8.76
CA MET A 379 -3.92 15.69 -7.30
C MET A 379 -3.48 17.04 -6.70
N GLN A 380 -2.45 17.67 -7.25
CA GLN A 380 -1.97 18.99 -6.81
C GLN A 380 -2.96 20.13 -7.09
N GLN A 381 -3.87 19.95 -8.05
CA GLN A 381 -4.92 20.93 -8.39
C GLN A 381 -6.15 20.84 -7.48
N LEU A 382 -6.23 19.85 -6.59
CA LEU A 382 -7.33 19.72 -5.64
C LEU A 382 -7.12 20.67 -4.46
N ASP A 383 -8.20 21.31 -4.01
CA ASP A 383 -8.18 22.28 -2.90
C ASP A 383 -7.95 21.63 -1.52
N ASP A 384 -8.01 20.30 -1.42
CA ASP A 384 -7.82 19.56 -0.16
C ASP A 384 -6.31 19.37 0.14
N PRO A 385 -5.78 19.98 1.23
CA PRO A 385 -4.36 19.90 1.58
C PRO A 385 -3.87 18.48 1.89
N ILE A 386 -4.76 17.59 2.36
CA ILE A 386 -4.42 16.19 2.66
C ILE A 386 -4.22 15.43 1.35
N ILE A 387 -5.10 15.65 0.36
CA ILE A 387 -5.00 14.99 -0.95
C ILE A 387 -3.82 15.56 -1.74
N ALA A 388 -3.60 16.88 -1.69
CA ALA A 388 -2.44 17.52 -2.29
C ALA A 388 -1.11 16.99 -1.71
N GLY A 389 -1.07 16.74 -0.39
CA GLY A 389 0.06 16.10 0.28
C GLY A 389 0.37 14.69 -0.25
N ARG A 390 -0.65 13.91 -0.61
CA ARG A 390 -0.50 12.56 -1.20
C ARG A 390 0.06 12.56 -2.62
N ALA A 391 0.08 13.71 -3.31
CA ALA A 391 0.68 13.80 -4.64
C ALA A 391 2.20 13.53 -4.58
N VAL A 392 2.85 13.92 -3.48
CA VAL A 392 4.27 13.61 -3.22
C VAL A 392 4.47 12.11 -3.03
N ASP A 393 3.57 11.46 -2.29
CA ASP A 393 3.60 10.01 -2.08
C ASP A 393 3.44 9.24 -3.40
N LEU A 394 2.52 9.67 -4.28
CA LEU A 394 2.36 9.07 -5.61
C LEU A 394 3.60 9.28 -6.49
N SER A 395 4.23 10.46 -6.40
CA SER A 395 5.47 10.75 -7.13
C SER A 395 6.62 9.86 -6.66
N ASP A 396 6.77 9.65 -5.34
CA ASP A 396 7.77 8.75 -4.73
C ASP A 396 7.60 7.31 -5.22
N VAL A 397 6.37 6.80 -5.19
CA VAL A 397 6.04 5.47 -5.72
C VAL A 397 6.30 5.37 -7.22
N GLY A 398 5.94 6.40 -7.98
CA GLY A 398 6.19 6.48 -9.41
C GLY A 398 7.68 6.44 -9.77
N GLN A 399 8.51 7.18 -9.03
CA GLN A 399 9.96 7.19 -9.23
C GLN A 399 10.60 5.83 -8.96
N ARG A 400 10.14 5.11 -7.93
CA ARG A 400 10.64 3.76 -7.61
C ARG A 400 10.48 2.80 -8.80
N VAL A 401 9.30 2.74 -9.40
CA VAL A 401 9.06 1.90 -10.59
C VAL A 401 9.89 2.40 -11.78
N LEU A 402 10.02 3.71 -11.94
CA LEU A 402 10.79 4.30 -13.04
C LEU A 402 12.28 3.95 -12.96
N GLN A 403 12.87 3.92 -11.76
CA GLN A 403 14.26 3.48 -11.54
C GLN A 403 14.48 2.04 -12.00
N GLN A 404 13.52 1.15 -11.76
CA GLN A 404 13.57 -0.25 -12.23
C GLN A 404 13.48 -0.32 -13.76
N LEU A 405 12.65 0.53 -14.38
CA LEU A 405 12.50 0.59 -15.84
C LEU A 405 13.72 1.16 -16.55
N VAL A 406 14.40 2.12 -15.94
CA VAL A 406 15.62 2.74 -16.52
C VAL A 406 16.88 1.94 -16.16
N GLY A 407 16.82 1.05 -15.17
CA GLY A 407 17.94 0.20 -14.75
C GLY A 407 18.93 0.90 -13.81
N THR A 408 18.49 1.90 -13.05
CA THR A 408 19.32 2.71 -12.12
C THR A 408 19.09 2.38 -10.65
N ALA A 409 18.38 1.28 -10.35
CA ALA A 409 17.97 0.91 -8.99
C ALA A 409 19.13 0.69 -7.98
N ASP A 410 20.35 0.42 -8.45
CA ASP A 410 21.51 0.12 -7.60
C ASP A 410 22.31 1.36 -7.12
N GLU A 411 22.00 2.56 -7.61
CA GLU A 411 22.71 3.77 -7.21
C GLU A 411 22.20 4.29 -5.85
N ARG A 412 22.90 3.97 -4.76
CA ARG A 412 22.58 4.58 -3.44
C ARG A 412 22.81 6.10 -3.50
N PRO A 413 21.83 6.93 -3.11
CA PRO A 413 21.90 8.38 -3.28
C PRO A 413 23.02 9.04 -2.45
N VAL A 414 23.45 8.41 -1.35
CA VAL A 414 24.58 8.89 -0.55
C VAL A 414 25.44 7.74 -0.03
N ALA A 415 26.72 7.75 -0.38
CA ALA A 415 27.75 7.05 0.37
C ALA A 415 28.24 7.95 1.51
N PHE A 416 28.08 7.49 2.75
CA PHE A 416 28.64 8.14 3.93
C PHE A 416 29.97 7.47 4.27
N ASP A 417 31.06 8.23 4.23
CA ASP A 417 32.37 7.75 4.68
C ASP A 417 32.56 7.90 6.20
N ALA A 418 31.72 8.72 6.84
CA ALA A 418 31.70 8.98 8.28
C ALA A 418 30.33 9.55 8.70
N PRO A 419 29.95 9.46 9.99
CA PRO A 419 28.70 10.02 10.49
C PRO A 419 28.58 11.54 10.26
N ALA A 420 27.43 12.00 9.79
CA ALA A 420 27.22 13.38 9.37
C ALA A 420 25.82 13.92 9.70
N ILE A 421 25.69 15.25 9.72
CA ILE A 421 24.38 15.93 9.73
C ILE A 421 23.90 16.02 8.28
N LEU A 422 22.75 15.43 7.96
CA LEU A 422 22.22 15.41 6.60
C LEU A 422 21.44 16.70 6.30
N LEU A 423 21.78 17.36 5.21
CA LEU A 423 21.08 18.54 4.68
C LEU A 423 20.34 18.15 3.40
N ALA A 424 19.05 18.41 3.29
CA ALA A 424 18.26 18.05 2.10
C ALA A 424 17.26 19.16 1.71
N ASP A 425 16.77 19.16 0.47
CA ASP A 425 15.66 20.05 0.09
C ASP A 425 14.38 19.58 0.77
N ASP A 426 14.03 18.32 0.51
CA ASP A 426 13.03 17.53 1.23
C ASP A 426 13.52 16.07 1.27
N LEU A 427 12.87 15.22 2.07
CA LEU A 427 13.14 13.78 2.10
C LEU A 427 11.83 13.02 1.98
N THR A 428 11.70 12.17 0.96
CA THR A 428 10.52 11.30 0.84
C THR A 428 10.51 10.24 1.95
N PRO A 429 9.36 9.57 2.20
CA PRO A 429 9.33 8.41 3.11
C PRO A 429 10.34 7.33 2.71
N SER A 430 10.50 7.10 1.40
CA SER A 430 11.49 6.17 0.86
C SER A 430 12.92 6.61 1.17
N ASP A 431 13.25 7.88 0.92
CA ASP A 431 14.58 8.42 1.25
C ASP A 431 14.89 8.19 2.73
N THR A 432 13.98 8.64 3.60
CA THR A 432 14.19 8.64 5.06
C THR A 432 14.33 7.23 5.64
N ALA A 433 13.60 6.25 5.10
CA ALA A 433 13.64 4.87 5.60
C ALA A 433 14.86 4.08 5.11
N THR A 434 15.49 4.48 4.00
CA THR A 434 16.74 3.90 3.50
C THR A 434 18.00 4.49 4.14
N LEU A 435 17.85 5.57 4.92
CA LEU A 435 18.95 6.17 5.67
C LEU A 435 19.50 5.19 6.71
N ASP A 436 20.83 5.11 6.80
CA ASP A 436 21.51 4.37 7.85
C ASP A 436 21.54 5.22 9.14
N PRO A 437 20.80 4.85 10.21
CA PRO A 437 20.74 5.64 11.44
C PRO A 437 22.09 5.78 12.12
N ASP A 438 23.01 4.83 11.93
CA ASP A 438 24.35 4.88 12.55
C ASP A 438 25.26 5.93 11.86
N MET A 439 24.93 6.31 10.63
CA MET A 439 25.69 7.29 9.83
C MET A 439 25.06 8.68 9.86
N ILE A 440 23.85 8.83 10.39
CA ILE A 440 23.17 10.13 10.44
C ILE A 440 23.09 10.64 11.87
N LEU A 441 23.79 11.74 12.11
CA LEU A 441 23.81 12.40 13.41
C LEU A 441 22.55 13.25 13.64
N GLY A 442 21.96 13.78 12.56
CA GLY A 442 20.76 14.62 12.59
C GLY A 442 20.33 15.05 11.19
N LEU A 443 19.13 15.61 11.07
CA LEU A 443 18.46 15.94 9.80
C LEU A 443 18.10 17.42 9.72
N CYS A 444 18.41 18.09 8.61
CA CYS A 444 17.97 19.46 8.34
C CYS A 444 17.40 19.57 6.92
N THR A 445 16.12 19.93 6.77
CA THR A 445 15.49 20.08 5.45
C THR A 445 15.15 21.54 5.14
N ALA A 446 15.31 21.95 3.88
CA ALA A 446 14.95 23.28 3.42
C ALA A 446 13.43 23.49 3.40
N ARG A 447 12.68 22.44 3.03
CA ARG A 447 11.21 22.37 2.97
C ARG A 447 10.68 21.41 4.05
N GLY A 448 9.36 21.26 4.08
CA GLY A 448 8.67 20.38 5.02
C GLY A 448 8.17 21.10 6.29
N GLY A 449 7.31 20.40 7.03
CA GLY A 449 6.70 20.89 8.27
C GLY A 449 6.88 19.88 9.41
N PRO A 450 6.55 20.27 10.66
CA PRO A 450 6.75 19.42 11.85
C PRO A 450 5.90 18.14 11.84
N THR A 451 4.89 18.08 10.97
CA THR A 451 4.03 16.90 10.74
C THR A 451 4.42 16.12 9.48
N SER A 452 5.53 16.47 8.82
CA SER A 452 5.98 15.72 7.64
C SER A 452 6.42 14.30 8.02
N HIS A 453 6.39 13.40 7.05
CA HIS A 453 6.87 12.03 7.23
C HIS A 453 8.33 12.00 7.72
N THR A 454 9.18 12.90 7.20
CA THR A 454 10.56 13.09 7.67
C THR A 454 10.62 13.42 9.16
N ALA A 455 9.79 14.35 9.64
CA ALA A 455 9.75 14.74 11.05
C ALA A 455 9.27 13.60 11.96
N ILE A 456 8.27 12.83 11.50
CA ILE A 456 7.72 11.68 12.24
C ILE A 456 8.74 10.54 12.36
N LEU A 457 9.48 10.27 11.28
CA LEU A 457 10.52 9.24 11.23
C LEU A 457 11.74 9.66 12.05
N ALA A 458 12.20 10.91 11.93
CA ALA A 458 13.30 11.45 12.74
C ALA A 458 13.06 11.29 14.24
N ARG A 459 11.85 11.63 14.72
CA ARG A 459 11.44 11.40 16.12
C ARG A 459 11.44 9.92 16.49
N GLY A 460 11.07 9.05 15.54
CA GLY A 460 11.11 7.61 15.75
C GLY A 460 12.52 7.07 15.96
N PHE A 461 13.46 7.58 15.19
CA PHE A 461 14.88 7.21 15.28
C PHE A 461 15.62 7.94 16.41
N GLY A 462 14.98 8.88 17.10
CA GLY A 462 15.63 9.70 18.13
C GLY A 462 16.66 10.68 17.56
N LEU A 463 16.58 10.99 16.26
CA LEU A 463 17.50 11.89 15.58
C LEU A 463 17.07 13.35 15.80
N PRO A 464 17.99 14.26 16.18
CA PRO A 464 17.73 15.69 16.14
C PRO A 464 17.34 16.14 14.73
N ALA A 465 16.27 16.92 14.60
CA ALA A 465 15.77 17.36 13.30
C ALA A 465 15.21 18.77 13.28
N VAL A 466 15.55 19.50 12.22
CA VAL A 466 15.03 20.83 11.87
C VAL A 466 14.45 20.75 10.45
N VAL A 467 13.27 21.31 10.23
CA VAL A 467 12.60 21.30 8.92
C VAL A 467 12.23 22.71 8.50
N GLY A 468 12.00 22.97 7.22
CA GLY A 468 11.60 24.30 6.76
C GLY A 468 12.65 25.39 7.00
N ALA A 469 13.94 25.03 6.92
CA ALA A 469 15.06 25.93 7.17
C ALA A 469 15.43 26.84 5.97
N GLY A 470 14.73 26.68 4.84
CA GLY A 470 14.91 27.48 3.62
C GLY A 470 16.10 27.05 2.76
N GLU A 471 16.19 27.62 1.56
CA GLU A 471 17.14 27.22 0.52
C GLU A 471 18.61 27.42 0.91
N ALA A 472 18.90 28.30 1.88
CA ALA A 472 20.27 28.53 2.39
C ALA A 472 20.95 27.25 2.89
N VAL A 473 20.18 26.25 3.35
CA VAL A 473 20.69 24.93 3.75
C VAL A 473 21.35 24.19 2.58
N LEU A 474 20.87 24.40 1.35
CA LEU A 474 21.35 23.69 0.15
C LEU A 474 22.66 24.25 -0.39
N ASP A 475 22.99 25.48 -0.02
CA ASP A 475 24.23 26.15 -0.42
C ASP A 475 25.42 25.80 0.47
N VAL A 476 25.16 25.14 1.61
CA VAL A 476 26.22 24.79 2.57
C VAL A 476 27.19 23.76 1.97
N PRO A 477 28.52 24.02 1.98
CA PRO A 477 29.50 23.07 1.46
C PRO A 477 29.57 21.78 2.30
N ASN A 478 29.65 20.63 1.61
CA ASN A 478 29.88 19.33 2.25
C ASN A 478 31.15 19.35 3.11
N GLY A 479 31.09 18.73 4.28
CA GLY A 479 32.18 18.69 5.25
C GLY A 479 32.26 19.90 6.18
N THR A 480 31.41 20.93 5.99
CA THR A 480 31.35 22.06 6.93
C THR A 480 30.93 21.57 8.31
N LEU A 481 31.68 21.90 9.34
CA LEU A 481 31.32 21.55 10.71
C LEU A 481 30.06 22.31 11.14
N GLY A 482 29.09 21.59 11.70
CA GLY A 482 27.83 22.15 12.17
C GLY A 482 27.38 21.59 13.51
N ILE A 483 26.53 22.37 14.19
CA ILE A 483 25.76 21.96 15.36
C ILE A 483 24.28 22.14 15.01
N LEU A 484 23.54 21.04 14.96
CA LEU A 484 22.10 21.04 14.75
C LEU A 484 21.41 20.97 16.12
N ASP A 485 20.68 22.02 16.46
CA ASP A 485 19.82 22.07 17.63
C ASP A 485 18.36 21.86 17.19
N GLY A 486 17.90 20.63 17.33
CA GLY A 486 16.55 20.22 16.97
C GLY A 486 15.47 20.74 17.93
N GLU A 487 15.86 21.29 19.08
CA GLU A 487 14.95 21.84 20.07
C GLU A 487 14.68 23.34 19.83
N SER A 488 15.74 24.12 19.56
CA SER A 488 15.59 25.53 19.19
C SER A 488 15.30 25.74 17.69
N GLY A 489 15.44 24.69 16.88
CA GLY A 489 15.18 24.73 15.44
C GLY A 489 16.29 25.43 14.65
N LYS A 490 17.56 25.28 15.06
CA LYS A 490 18.68 26.02 14.46
C LYS A 490 19.82 25.12 14.04
N LEU A 491 20.43 25.46 12.91
CA LEU A 491 21.69 24.90 12.44
C LEU A 491 22.78 25.97 12.52
N TYR A 492 23.77 25.74 13.37
CA TYR A 492 24.92 26.61 13.55
C TYR A 492 26.10 26.08 12.73
N LEU A 493 26.66 26.90 11.84
CA LEU A 493 27.75 26.51 10.95
C LEU A 493 29.05 27.18 11.36
N LYS A 494 30.16 26.46 11.13
CA LYS A 494 31.52 26.89 11.49
C LYS A 494 31.59 27.35 12.97
N PRO A 495 31.11 26.53 13.93
CA PRO A 495 31.20 26.86 15.35
C PRO A 495 32.66 26.92 15.81
N SER A 496 32.93 27.71 16.85
CA SER A 496 34.23 27.68 17.52
C SER A 496 34.45 26.36 18.25
N GLU A 497 35.71 26.00 18.54
CA GLU A 497 36.01 24.80 19.35
C GLU A 497 35.35 24.86 20.74
N ALA A 498 35.25 26.06 21.32
CA ALA A 498 34.57 26.27 22.59
C ALA A 498 33.07 25.98 22.50
N ASP A 499 32.42 26.40 21.41
CA ASP A 499 31.00 26.10 21.15
C ASP A 499 30.77 24.61 20.94
N VAL A 500 31.67 23.94 20.20
CA VAL A 500 31.63 22.49 19.98
C VAL A 500 31.76 21.74 21.31
N GLN A 501 32.70 22.14 22.17
CA GLN A 501 32.88 21.50 23.47
C GLN A 501 31.69 21.75 24.40
N ALA A 502 31.12 22.97 24.39
CA ALA A 502 29.94 23.29 25.16
C ALA A 502 28.73 22.44 24.71
N ALA A 503 28.53 22.29 23.40
CA ALA A 503 27.48 21.46 22.83
C ALA A 503 27.67 19.97 23.18
N ARG A 504 28.90 19.45 23.13
CA ARG A 504 29.20 18.06 23.53
C ARG A 504 28.88 17.82 25.00
N ASN A 505 29.27 18.74 25.88
CA ASN A 505 28.96 18.64 27.31
C ASN A 505 27.44 18.61 27.55
N LEU A 506 26.67 19.42 26.81
CA LEU A 506 25.21 19.42 26.89
C LEU A 506 24.60 18.12 26.36
N GLN A 507 25.10 17.60 25.23
CA GLN A 507 24.68 16.32 24.67
C GLN A 507 24.91 15.19 25.69
N GLU A 508 26.11 15.11 26.28
CA GLU A 508 26.43 14.11 27.31
C GLU A 508 25.61 14.28 28.60
N GLN A 509 25.33 15.51 29.01
CA GLN A 509 24.51 15.78 30.18
C GLN A 509 23.05 15.38 29.93
N GLY A 510 22.51 15.68 28.74
CA GLY A 510 21.18 15.26 28.32
C GLY A 510 21.06 13.73 28.26
N GLN A 511 22.06 13.05 27.69
CA GLN A 511 22.13 11.60 27.65
C GLN A 511 22.13 11.01 29.07
N ARG A 512 23.00 11.53 29.96
CA ARG A 512 23.05 11.10 31.37
C ARG A 512 21.71 11.32 32.08
N GLN A 513 21.07 12.46 31.91
CA GLN A 513 19.74 12.72 32.49
C GLN A 513 18.68 11.75 31.96
N GLN A 514 18.70 11.43 30.67
CA GLN A 514 17.81 10.42 30.09
C GLN A 514 18.09 9.02 30.67
N ASP A 515 19.35 8.64 30.79
CA ASP A 515 19.75 7.34 31.35
C ASP A 515 19.36 7.22 32.83
N GLU A 516 19.58 8.29 33.62
CA GLU A 516 19.14 8.38 35.02
C GLU A 516 17.61 8.34 35.16
N ALA A 517 16.88 9.08 34.31
CA ALA A 517 15.43 9.07 34.28
C ALA A 517 14.90 7.69 33.87
N ARG A 518 15.55 7.01 32.93
CA ARG A 518 15.19 5.65 32.51
C ARG A 518 15.49 4.62 33.59
N ALA A 519 16.65 4.73 34.26
CA ALA A 519 17.02 3.87 35.38
C ALA A 519 16.07 4.03 36.58
N SER A 520 15.57 5.24 36.81
CA SER A 520 14.61 5.55 37.87
C SER A 520 13.14 5.52 37.43
N SER A 521 12.86 5.09 36.19
CA SER A 521 11.50 5.08 35.62
C SER A 521 10.50 4.23 36.41
N LEU A 522 10.98 3.21 37.13
CA LEU A 522 10.18 2.34 38.00
C LEU A 522 10.08 2.84 39.45
N ALA A 523 10.77 3.93 39.81
CA ALA A 523 10.70 4.50 41.15
C ALA A 523 9.36 5.23 41.36
N PRO A 524 8.83 5.26 42.59
CA PRO A 524 7.61 6.00 42.87
C PRO A 524 7.82 7.51 42.67
N ALA A 525 6.88 8.17 41.99
CA ALA A 525 6.88 9.62 41.81
C ALA A 525 6.53 10.32 43.13
N VAL A 526 7.55 10.80 43.84
CA VAL A 526 7.42 11.46 45.15
C VAL A 526 8.11 12.82 45.08
N THR A 527 7.43 13.87 45.55
CA THR A 527 7.97 15.23 45.63
C THR A 527 9.03 15.34 46.73
N THR A 528 9.83 16.41 46.73
CA THR A 528 10.92 16.62 47.70
C THR A 528 10.45 16.78 49.15
N ASP A 529 9.18 17.13 49.36
CA ASP A 529 8.50 17.20 50.66
C ASP A 529 7.72 15.91 51.02
N GLY A 530 7.87 14.84 50.24
CA GLY A 530 7.37 13.50 50.57
C GLY A 530 5.96 13.17 50.08
N TYR A 531 5.34 14.04 49.27
CA TYR A 531 4.01 13.78 48.72
C TYR A 531 4.09 12.88 47.48
N ARG A 532 3.33 11.78 47.47
CA ARG A 532 3.28 10.87 46.32
C ARG A 532 2.28 11.37 45.29
N VAL A 533 2.73 11.46 44.03
CA VAL A 533 1.90 11.77 42.87
C VAL A 533 1.74 10.52 42.02
N GLU A 534 0.55 10.29 41.48
CA GLU A 534 0.34 9.23 40.50
C GLU A 534 0.77 9.72 39.12
N VAL A 535 1.68 8.96 38.49
CA VAL A 535 2.09 9.17 37.11
C VAL A 535 1.70 7.92 36.35
N ALA A 536 0.76 8.06 35.43
CA ALA A 536 0.26 7.00 34.58
C ALA A 536 0.50 7.36 33.12
N ALA A 537 0.74 6.34 32.30
CA ALA A 537 0.73 6.48 30.85
C ALA A 537 -0.70 6.31 30.34
N ASN A 538 -1.16 7.23 29.51
CA ASN A 538 -2.40 7.03 28.76
C ASN A 538 -2.12 6.02 27.65
N ILE A 539 -2.43 4.75 27.91
CA ILE A 539 -2.28 3.68 26.94
C ILE A 539 -3.67 3.23 26.46
N ASN A 540 -3.79 3.07 25.14
CA ASN A 540 -5.02 2.61 24.50
C ASN A 540 -5.00 1.12 24.18
N ARG A 541 -3.86 0.42 24.39
CA ARG A 541 -3.67 -1.01 24.10
C ARG A 541 -2.83 -1.70 25.16
N ALA A 542 -3.16 -2.95 25.50
CA ALA A 542 -2.35 -3.76 26.40
C ALA A 542 -0.92 -4.02 25.86
N ALA A 543 -0.74 -4.03 24.54
CA ALA A 543 0.58 -4.17 23.89
C ALA A 543 1.47 -2.93 24.00
N ASP A 544 0.91 -1.77 24.40
CA ASP A 544 1.67 -0.56 24.70
C ASP A 544 2.09 -0.51 26.19
N ALA A 545 1.53 -1.37 27.05
CA ALA A 545 1.90 -1.46 28.47
C ALA A 545 3.36 -1.91 28.74
N PRO A 546 4.03 -2.71 27.89
CA PRO A 546 5.44 -3.04 28.05
C PRO A 546 6.41 -1.90 27.64
N LYS A 547 5.92 -0.85 26.97
CA LYS A 547 6.72 0.32 26.54
C LYS A 547 6.83 1.34 27.67
#